data_AF-A0A645GJY3-F1
#
_entry.id   AF-A0A645GJY3-F1
#
_cell.length_a   1.000
_cell.length_b   1.000
_cell.length_c   1.000
_cell.angle_alpha   90.00
_cell.angle_beta   90.00
_cell.angle_gamma   90.00
#
_symmetry.space_group_name_H-M   'P 1'
#
loop_
_entity.id
_entity.type
_entity.pdbx_description
1 polymer ?
#
loop_
_entity_poly.entity_id
_entity_poly.type
_entity_poly.pdbx_seq_one_letter_code
_entity_poly.pdbx_strand_id
1 'polypeptide(L)'
;MFAASLGGLELGIPVALAMALHNIPEGIAVSVPVYYATGSRIKAFWYASLTGLADPAGALIGYLLLAPFLTAVVLETIYAAVAGVMIFVTFDGLLPMAHKYGEEHWSLYGLVAGMFLMALGLAIV
;
A
#
# COMPACT_ATOMS: atom_id res chain seq x y z
N MET A 1 3.08 -2.37 9.38
CA MET A 1 4.34 -2.01 10.09
C MET A 1 4.18 -1.99 11.61
N PHE A 2 3.33 -1.14 12.18
CA PHE A 2 3.16 -1.01 13.64
C PHE A 2 2.82 -2.33 14.37
N ALA A 3 1.83 -3.08 13.89
CA ALA A 3 1.43 -4.31 14.54
C ALA A 3 2.41 -5.48 14.35
N ALA A 4 3.28 -5.44 13.33
CA ALA A 4 4.39 -6.38 13.20
C ALA A 4 5.52 -6.08 14.19
N SER A 5 5.79 -4.79 14.48
CA SER A 5 6.79 -4.40 15.49
C SER A 5 6.39 -4.73 16.93
N LEU A 6 5.10 -4.91 17.21
CA LEU A 6 4.63 -5.42 18.51
C LEU A 6 5.12 -6.86 18.79
N GLY A 7 5.40 -7.64 17.74
CA GLY A 7 5.98 -8.99 17.86
C GLY A 7 7.50 -9.02 18.08
N GLY A 8 8.17 -7.86 18.18
CA GLY A 8 9.61 -7.73 18.38
C GLY A 8 10.36 -7.16 17.16
N LEU A 9 11.60 -6.71 17.39
CA LEU A 9 12.47 -6.10 16.35
C LEU A 9 12.81 -7.08 15.21
N GLU A 10 12.85 -8.39 15.50
CA GLU A 10 13.14 -9.44 14.52
C GLU A 10 12.09 -9.50 13.39
N LEU A 11 10.82 -9.24 13.69
CA LEU A 11 9.74 -9.14 12.71
C LEU A 11 9.52 -7.70 12.23
N GLY A 12 9.76 -6.72 13.10
CA GLY A 12 9.57 -5.31 12.80
C GLY A 12 10.47 -4.79 11.68
N ILE A 13 11.76 -5.11 11.70
CA ILE A 13 12.74 -4.60 10.71
C ILE A 13 12.46 -5.15 9.29
N PRO A 14 12.28 -6.47 9.07
CA PRO A 14 11.94 -7.00 7.76
C PRO A 14 10.63 -6.43 7.22
N VAL A 15 9.60 -6.30 8.06
CA VAL A 15 8.32 -5.73 7.64
C VAL A 15 8.45 -4.24 7.31
N ALA A 16 9.23 -3.48 8.06
CA ALA A 16 9.50 -2.08 7.75
C ALA A 16 10.19 -1.90 6.38
N LEU A 17 11.20 -2.74 6.09
CA LEU A 17 11.88 -2.75 4.80
C LEU A 17 10.95 -3.16 3.65
N ALA A 18 10.14 -4.21 3.86
CA ALA A 18 9.18 -4.66 2.86
C ALA A 18 8.15 -3.58 2.54
N MET A 19 7.63 -2.87 3.55
CA MET A 19 6.73 -1.74 3.37
C MET A 19 7.41 -0.57 2.65
N ALA A 20 8.65 -0.22 3.03
CA ALA A 20 9.39 0.85 2.36
C ALA A 20 9.59 0.57 0.86
N LEU A 21 9.84 -0.69 0.49
CA LEU A 21 9.93 -1.11 -0.90
C LEU A 21 8.57 -1.08 -1.62
N HIS A 22 7.47 -1.42 -0.94
CA HIS A 22 6.11 -1.35 -1.50
C HIS A 22 5.67 0.09 -1.81
N ASN A 23 6.08 1.06 -0.99
CA ASN A 23 5.71 2.45 -1.17
C ASN A 23 6.37 3.10 -2.40
N ILE A 24 7.42 2.49 -2.99
CA ILE A 24 8.04 3.00 -4.23
C ILE A 24 7.09 2.83 -5.43
N PRO A 25 6.61 1.61 -5.77
CA PRO A 25 5.58 1.43 -6.79
C PRO A 25 4.34 2.29 -6.58
N GLU A 26 3.85 2.39 -5.34
CA GLU A 26 2.68 3.20 -5.02
C GLU A 26 2.91 4.70 -5.26
N GLY A 27 4.07 5.22 -4.83
CA GLY A 27 4.46 6.60 -5.11
C GLY A 27 4.55 6.91 -6.61
N ILE A 28 5.02 5.95 -7.41
CA ILE A 28 5.00 6.06 -8.88
C ILE A 28 3.55 6.11 -9.39
N ALA A 29 2.68 5.22 -8.91
CA ALA A 29 1.28 5.16 -9.30
C ALA A 29 0.51 6.46 -8.98
N VAL A 30 0.86 7.17 -7.90
CA VAL A 30 0.29 8.48 -7.56
C VAL A 30 0.93 9.63 -8.35
N SER A 31 2.26 9.61 -8.53
CA SER A 31 2.97 10.72 -9.17
C SER A 31 2.66 10.86 -10.67
N VAL A 32 2.48 9.76 -11.39
CA VAL A 32 2.17 9.75 -12.84
C VAL A 32 0.89 10.55 -13.17
N PRO A 33 -0.27 10.26 -12.57
CA PRO A 33 -1.49 11.02 -12.88
C PRO A 33 -1.45 12.47 -12.38
N VAL A 34 -0.79 12.73 -11.24
CA VAL A 34 -0.57 14.11 -10.78
C VAL A 34 0.29 14.88 -11.78
N TYR A 35 1.30 14.26 -12.37
CA TYR A 35 2.08 14.86 -13.44
C TYR A 35 1.23 15.15 -14.67
N TYR A 36 0.42 14.20 -15.13
CA TYR A 36 -0.48 14.41 -16.28
C TYR A 36 -1.55 15.49 -16.02
N ALA A 37 -1.99 15.66 -14.78
CA ALA A 37 -2.96 16.68 -14.40
C ALA A 37 -2.33 18.08 -14.22
N THR A 38 -1.08 18.17 -13.76
CA THR A 38 -0.46 19.45 -13.34
C THR A 38 0.68 19.92 -14.24
N GLY A 39 1.24 19.06 -15.09
CA GLY A 39 2.42 19.32 -15.92
C GLY A 39 3.74 19.48 -15.15
N SER A 40 3.75 19.36 -13.81
CA SER A 40 4.91 19.66 -12.98
C SER A 40 5.44 18.44 -12.25
N ARG A 41 6.69 18.05 -12.57
CA ARG A 41 7.40 16.94 -11.91
C ARG A 41 7.63 17.19 -10.41
N ILE A 42 7.89 18.45 -10.04
CA ILE A 42 8.08 18.85 -8.64
C ILE A 42 6.78 18.68 -7.85
N LYS A 43 5.64 19.10 -8.42
CA LYS A 43 4.34 18.88 -7.77
C LYS A 43 4.05 17.38 -7.62
N ALA A 44 4.24 16.61 -8.69
CA ALA A 44 4.06 15.16 -8.66
C ALA A 44 4.90 14.47 -7.56
N PHE A 45 6.17 14.85 -7.43
CA PHE A 45 7.05 14.36 -6.37
C PHE A 45 6.54 14.71 -4.97
N TRP A 46 6.18 15.98 -4.74
CA TRP A 46 5.70 16.43 -3.43
C TRP A 46 4.38 15.80 -3.03
N TYR A 47 3.42 15.68 -3.96
CA TYR A 47 2.15 15.03 -3.68
C TYR A 47 2.36 13.54 -3.37
N ALA A 48 3.16 12.82 -4.15
CA ALA A 48 3.47 11.42 -3.88
C ALA A 48 4.23 11.21 -2.56
N SER A 49 5.13 12.13 -2.22
CA SER A 49 5.84 12.09 -0.93
C SER A 49 4.88 12.33 0.24
N LEU A 50 3.94 13.26 0.08
CA LEU A 50 2.94 13.58 1.10
C LEU A 50 1.98 12.42 1.32
N THR A 51 1.55 11.72 0.26
CA THR A 51 0.73 10.51 0.40
C THR A 51 1.51 9.38 1.07
N GLY A 52 2.80 9.23 0.78
CA GLY A 52 3.66 8.25 1.46
C GLY A 52 3.80 8.48 2.97
N LEU A 53 3.58 9.71 3.46
CA LEU A 53 3.53 10.01 4.90
C LEU A 53 2.18 9.65 5.54
N ALA A 54 1.15 9.37 4.76
CA ALA A 54 -0.17 9.00 5.28
C ALA A 54 -0.13 7.64 6.00
N ASP A 55 0.69 6.70 5.54
CA ASP A 55 0.85 5.39 6.17
C ASP A 55 1.39 5.45 7.61
N PRO A 56 2.56 6.08 7.88
CA PRO A 56 3.07 6.19 9.25
C PRO A 56 2.17 7.07 10.13
N ALA A 57 1.56 8.12 9.57
CA ALA A 57 0.63 8.97 10.30
C ALA A 57 -0.65 8.19 10.70
N GLY A 58 -1.23 7.45 9.77
CA GLY A 58 -2.40 6.60 10.00
C GLY A 58 -2.11 5.48 11.00
N ALA A 59 -0.93 4.85 10.91
CA ALA A 59 -0.48 3.86 11.88
C ALA A 59 -0.34 4.45 13.29
N LEU A 60 0.24 5.66 13.42
CA LEU A 60 0.38 6.34 14.70
C LEU A 60 -0.97 6.72 15.31
N ILE A 61 -1.86 7.32 14.51
CA ILE A 61 -3.21 7.69 14.95
C ILE A 61 -3.99 6.44 15.35
N GLY A 62 -3.96 5.39 14.52
CA GLY A 62 -4.61 4.11 14.81
C GLY A 62 -4.09 3.49 16.10
N TYR A 63 -2.78 3.53 16.35
CA TYR A 63 -2.22 3.07 17.62
C TYR A 63 -2.73 3.89 18.80
N LEU A 64 -2.64 5.22 18.75
CA LEU A 64 -3.05 6.06 19.88
C LEU A 64 -4.53 5.87 20.26
N LEU A 65 -5.39 5.62 19.27
CA LEU A 65 -6.82 5.40 19.48
C LEU A 65 -7.15 3.98 19.94
N LEU A 66 -6.46 2.98 19.38
CA LEU A 66 -6.82 1.57 19.55
C LEU A 66 -5.94 0.82 20.54
N ALA A 67 -4.80 1.38 20.99
CA ALA A 67 -3.84 0.72 21.87
C ALA A 67 -4.46 -0.03 23.06
N PRO A 68 -5.44 0.54 23.81
CA PRO A 68 -6.05 -0.16 24.94
C PRO A 68 -6.95 -1.34 24.54
N PHE A 69 -7.39 -1.38 23.28
CA PHE A 69 -8.37 -2.33 22.75
C PHE A 69 -7.75 -3.33 21.75
N LEU A 70 -6.45 -3.22 21.47
CA LEU A 70 -5.73 -4.11 20.56
C LEU A 70 -5.67 -5.52 21.17
N THR A 71 -6.43 -6.43 20.55
CA THR A 71 -6.34 -7.88 20.75
C THR A 71 -6.00 -8.54 19.42
N ALA A 72 -5.57 -9.80 19.43
CA ALA A 72 -5.29 -10.54 18.20
C ALA A 72 -6.48 -10.51 17.23
N VAL A 73 -7.70 -10.77 17.73
CA VAL A 73 -8.93 -10.76 16.93
C VAL A 73 -9.22 -9.38 16.33
N VAL A 74 -9.08 -8.31 17.13
CA VAL A 74 -9.28 -6.93 16.64
C VAL A 74 -8.27 -6.61 15.55
N LEU A 75 -7.00 -7.00 15.74
CA LEU A 75 -5.94 -6.74 14.79
C LEU A 75 -6.17 -7.48 13.46
N GLU A 76 -6.53 -8.77 13.51
CA GLU A 76 -6.88 -9.57 12.33
C GLU A 76 -8.09 -8.99 11.58
N THR A 77 -9.10 -8.53 12.32
CA THR A 77 -10.29 -7.89 11.74
C THR A 77 -9.93 -6.58 11.03
N ILE A 78 -9.08 -5.76 11.64
CA ILE A 78 -8.57 -4.53 11.03
C ILE A 78 -7.78 -4.87 9.76
N TYR A 79 -6.91 -5.87 9.79
CA TYR A 79 -6.16 -6.28 8.61
C TYR A 79 -7.07 -6.78 7.48
N ALA A 80 -8.10 -7.57 7.79
CA ALA A 80 -9.09 -8.01 6.80
C ALA A 80 -9.83 -6.81 6.18
N ALA A 81 -10.24 -5.83 7.00
CA ALA A 81 -10.88 -4.62 6.52
C ALA A 81 -9.95 -3.78 5.61
N VAL A 82 -8.69 -3.57 6.03
CA VAL A 82 -7.69 -2.84 5.23
C VAL A 82 -7.41 -3.56 3.91
N ALA A 83 -7.28 -4.89 3.92
CA ALA A 83 -7.10 -5.67 2.70
C ALA A 83 -8.27 -5.47 1.72
N GLY A 84 -9.51 -5.46 2.22
CA GLY A 84 -10.70 -5.15 1.41
C GLY A 84 -10.67 -3.75 0.80
N VAL A 85 -10.26 -2.73 1.57
CA VAL A 85 -10.10 -1.36 1.08
C VAL A 85 -9.02 -1.28 0.00
N MET A 86 -7.88 -1.95 0.18
CA MET A 86 -6.79 -1.97 -0.80
C MET A 86 -7.22 -2.65 -2.11
N ILE A 87 -8.01 -3.72 -2.04
CA ILE A 87 -8.62 -4.34 -3.23
C ILE A 87 -9.51 -3.31 -3.94
N PHE A 88 -10.42 -2.65 -3.21
CA PHE A 88 -11.31 -1.64 -3.81
C PHE A 88 -10.51 -0.50 -4.47
N VAL A 89 -9.54 0.09 -3.77
CA VAL A 89 -8.66 1.15 -4.31
C VAL A 89 -7.90 0.69 -5.54
N THR A 90 -7.46 -0.58 -5.59
CA THR A 90 -6.77 -1.14 -6.74
C THR A 90 -7.69 -1.22 -7.96
N PHE A 91 -8.90 -1.75 -7.81
CA PHE A 91 -9.82 -1.97 -8.93
C PHE A 91 -10.57 -0.71 -9.37
N ASP A 92 -10.93 0.18 -8.44
CA ASP A 92 -11.68 1.42 -8.73
C ASP A 92 -10.75 2.60 -9.03
N GLY A 93 -9.56 2.62 -8.43
CA GLY A 93 -8.58 3.67 -8.59
C GLY A 93 -7.44 3.30 -9.55
N LEU A 94 -6.56 2.39 -9.11
CA LEU A 94 -5.29 2.17 -9.80
C LEU A 94 -5.43 1.52 -11.19
N LEU A 95 -6.30 0.52 -11.32
CA LEU A 95 -6.48 -0.22 -12.57
C LEU A 95 -7.07 0.67 -13.70
N PRO A 96 -8.15 1.46 -13.48
CA PRO A 96 -8.64 2.39 -14.49
C PRO A 96 -7.61 3.45 -14.88
N MET A 97 -6.78 3.88 -13.93
CA MET A 97 -5.70 4.83 -14.17
C MET A 97 -4.58 4.22 -15.00
N ALA A 98 -4.22 2.96 -14.73
CA ALA A 98 -3.26 2.21 -15.54
C ALA A 98 -3.75 2.02 -16.98
N HIS A 99 -5.04 1.75 -17.19
CA HIS A 99 -5.64 1.70 -18.53
C HIS A 99 -5.69 3.08 -19.22
N LYS A 100 -5.93 4.15 -18.47
CA LYS A 100 -6.03 5.50 -19.04
C LYS A 100 -4.68 6.09 -19.44
N TYR A 101 -3.63 5.83 -18.66
CA TYR A 101 -2.30 6.44 -18.83
C TYR A 101 -1.23 5.46 -19.32
N GLY A 102 -1.57 4.18 -19.47
CA GLY A 102 -0.68 3.13 -19.93
C GLY A 102 -1.37 2.19 -20.92
N GLU A 103 -0.77 1.03 -21.13
CA GLU A 103 -1.28 0.02 -22.07
C GLU A 103 -2.19 -0.98 -21.34
N GLU A 104 -3.37 -1.22 -21.90
CA GLU A 104 -4.44 -2.02 -21.28
C GLU A 104 -3.99 -3.45 -20.96
N HIS A 105 -3.42 -4.15 -21.95
CA HIS A 105 -2.99 -5.54 -21.77
C HIS A 105 -1.84 -5.69 -20.77
N TRP A 106 -0.86 -4.79 -20.80
CA TRP A 106 0.28 -4.84 -19.89
C TRP A 106 -0.14 -4.60 -18.43
N SER A 107 -1.13 -3.73 -18.22
CA SER A 107 -1.71 -3.46 -16.90
C SER A 107 -2.39 -4.70 -16.33
N LEU A 108 -3.16 -5.41 -17.17
CA LEU A 108 -3.84 -6.64 -16.77
C LEU A 108 -2.85 -7.78 -16.48
N TYR A 109 -1.82 -7.96 -17.32
CA TYR A 109 -0.77 -8.96 -17.09
C TYR A 109 0.00 -8.67 -15.80
N GLY A 110 0.32 -7.41 -15.53
CA GLY A 110 0.97 -6.99 -14.28
C GLY A 110 0.11 -7.30 -13.06
N LEU A 111 -1.20 -7.01 -13.12
CA LEU A 111 -2.15 -7.31 -12.05
C LEU A 111 -2.21 -8.82 -11.76
N VAL A 112 -2.44 -9.64 -12.79
CA VAL A 112 -2.58 -11.11 -12.64
C VAL A 112 -1.27 -11.73 -12.17
N ALA A 113 -0.13 -11.31 -12.73
CA ALA A 113 1.18 -11.79 -12.29
C ALA A 113 1.48 -11.40 -10.83
N GLY A 114 1.12 -10.19 -10.42
CA GLY A 114 1.24 -9.73 -9.04
C GLY A 114 0.38 -10.56 -8.08
N MET A 115 -0.89 -10.80 -8.43
CA MET A 115 -1.79 -11.66 -7.66
C MET A 115 -1.23 -13.09 -7.52
N PHE A 116 -0.68 -13.64 -8.60
CA PHE A 116 -0.08 -14.98 -8.60
C PHE A 116 1.19 -15.05 -7.74
N LEU A 117 2.08 -14.06 -7.83
CA LEU A 117 3.27 -13.95 -6.98
C LEU A 117 2.91 -13.85 -5.50
N MET A 118 1.89 -13.07 -5.16
CA MET A 118 1.40 -12.97 -3.78
C MET A 118 0.79 -14.28 -3.29
N ALA A 119 0.01 -14.97 -4.13
CA ALA A 119 -0.57 -16.27 -3.80
C ALA A 119 0.51 -17.34 -3.58
N LEU A 120 1.55 -17.36 -4.42
CA LEU A 120 2.72 -18.21 -4.21
C LEU A 120 3.41 -17.87 -2.90
N GLY A 121 3.71 -16.59 -2.65
CA GLY A 121 4.32 -16.13 -1.41
C GLY A 121 3.57 -16.57 -0.16
N LEU A 122 2.23 -16.56 -0.20
CA LEU A 122 1.40 -17.06 0.89
C LEU A 122 1.45 -18.58 1.05
N ALA A 123 1.68 -19.33 -0.02
CA ALA A 123 1.73 -20.79 0.01
C ALA A 123 3.07 -21.35 0.55
N ILE A 124 4.13 -20.56 0.53
CA ILE A 124 5.47 -20.93 1.04
C ILE A 124 5.76 -20.42 2.46
N VAL A 125 4.89 -19.59 3.04
CA VAL A 125 4.97 -19.09 4.42
C VAL A 125 4.00 -19.88 5.30
#